data_AF-A0A661ZRU5-F1
#
_entry.id   AF-A0A661ZRU5-F1
#
_cell.length_a   1.000
_cell.length_b   1.000
_cell.length_c   1.000
_cell.angle_alpha   90.00
_cell.angle_beta   90.00
_cell.angle_gamma   90.00
#
_symmetry.space_group_name_H-M   'P 1'
#
loop_
_entity.id
_entity.type
_entity.pdbx_description
1 polymer ?
#
loop_
_entity_poly.entity_id
_entity_poly.type
_entity_poly.pdbx_seq_one_letter_code
_entity_poly.pdbx_strand_id
1 'polypeptide(L)'
;MINMDLKTTFYIITFIGLYLEISGAFLLSMEAIGTDNLLKVADRLRKRRFLFFMCFIILIALVLLISKYTEIFHLSAIIIMIISLGVMYDFAPRIINIIVSKFQKGTAGILGFVLFTIGFILQGYVSLSSLY
;
A
#
# COMPACT_ATOMS: atom_id res chain seq x y z
N MET A 1 -15.52 -24.73 -15.87
CA MET A 1 -14.63 -24.92 -14.71
C MET A 1 -13.21 -24.80 -15.25
N ILE A 2 -12.53 -23.67 -15.00
CA ILE A 2 -11.20 -23.41 -15.58
C ILE A 2 -10.20 -24.26 -14.78
N ASN A 3 -9.61 -25.29 -15.40
CA ASN A 3 -8.47 -26.00 -14.83
C ASN A 3 -7.28 -25.05 -14.81
N MET A 4 -7.06 -24.38 -13.68
CA MET A 4 -5.84 -23.62 -13.47
C MET A 4 -4.67 -24.60 -13.30
N ASP A 5 -3.61 -24.37 -14.07
CA ASP A 5 -2.33 -25.04 -13.88
C ASP A 5 -1.80 -24.79 -12.46
N LEU A 6 -1.12 -25.78 -11.88
CA LEU A 6 -0.60 -25.77 -10.51
C LEU A 6 0.30 -24.54 -10.26
N LYS A 7 1.09 -24.16 -11.29
CA LYS A 7 1.93 -22.96 -11.26
C LYS A 7 1.11 -21.68 -11.11
N THR A 8 0.01 -21.56 -11.85
CA THR A 8 -0.89 -20.40 -11.77
C THR A 8 -1.52 -20.30 -10.38
N THR A 9 -1.91 -21.44 -9.81
CA THR A 9 -2.43 -21.50 -8.43
C THR A 9 -1.39 -21.04 -7.41
N PHE A 10 -0.14 -21.50 -7.52
CA PHE A 10 0.95 -21.08 -6.62
C PHE A 10 1.29 -19.60 -6.75
N TYR A 11 1.27 -19.05 -7.97
CA TYR A 11 1.43 -17.61 -8.19
C TYR A 11 0.33 -16.81 -7.49
N ILE A 12 -0.93 -17.23 -7.62
CA ILE A 12 -2.07 -16.56 -6.98
C ILE A 12 -1.95 -16.64 -5.46
N ILE A 13 -1.61 -17.79 -4.90
CA ILE A 13 -1.44 -17.96 -3.45
C ILE A 13 -0.31 -17.06 -2.92
N THR A 14 0.82 -17.01 -3.63
CA THR A 14 1.94 -16.13 -3.27
C THR A 14 1.52 -14.67 -3.30
N PHE A 15 0.78 -14.26 -4.33
CA PHE A 15 0.28 -12.90 -4.47
C PHE A 15 -0.67 -12.55 -3.31
N ILE A 16 -1.65 -13.41 -3.02
CA ILE A 16 -2.56 -13.22 -1.88
C ILE A 16 -1.77 -13.12 -0.57
N GLY A 17 -0.79 -14.00 -0.36
CA GLY A 17 0.07 -14.00 0.82
C GLY A 17 0.81 -12.67 0.99
N LEU A 18 1.38 -12.13 -0.09
CA LEU A 18 2.07 -10.84 -0.10
C LEU A 18 1.16 -9.66 0.26
N TYR A 19 -0.07 -9.63 -0.27
CA TYR A 19 -1.02 -8.57 0.11
C TYR A 19 -1.45 -8.66 1.58
N LEU A 20 -1.63 -9.87 2.11
CA LEU A 20 -1.95 -10.08 3.52
C LEU A 20 -0.79 -9.64 4.43
N GLU A 21 0.43 -9.96 4.03
CA GLU A 21 1.65 -9.56 4.75
C GLU A 21 1.82 -8.04 4.78
N ILE A 22 1.71 -7.37 3.63
CA ILE A 22 1.78 -5.91 3.53
C ILE A 22 0.68 -5.25 4.35
N SER A 23 -0.55 -5.76 4.27
CA SER A 23 -1.67 -5.23 5.05
C SER A 23 -1.46 -5.43 6.55
N GLY A 24 -0.93 -6.59 6.94
CA GLY A 24 -0.59 -6.90 8.32
C GLY A 24 0.50 -5.99 8.89
N ALA A 25 1.60 -5.82 8.14
CA ALA A 25 2.70 -4.93 8.48
C ALA A 25 2.25 -3.46 8.60
N PHE A 26 1.34 -3.03 7.72
CA PHE A 26 0.73 -1.71 7.78
C PHE A 26 -0.06 -1.50 9.08
N LEU A 27 -0.94 -2.43 9.46
CA LEU A 27 -1.71 -2.34 10.70
C LEU A 27 -0.84 -2.40 11.95
N LEU A 28 0.20 -3.24 11.97
CA LEU A 28 1.18 -3.28 13.05
C LEU A 28 1.93 -1.94 13.20
N SER A 29 2.33 -1.36 12.07
CA SER A 29 2.98 -0.03 12.05
C SER A 29 2.03 1.06 12.55
N MET A 30 0.75 1.01 12.19
CA MET A 30 -0.25 1.94 12.69
C MET A 30 -0.44 1.84 14.20
N GLU A 31 -0.52 0.63 14.75
CA GLU A 31 -0.60 0.41 16.20
C GLU A 31 0.65 0.95 16.90
N ALA A 32 1.85 0.71 16.35
CA ALA A 32 3.11 1.21 16.90
C ALA A 32 3.21 2.75 16.89
N ILE A 33 2.70 3.41 15.85
CA ILE A 33 2.63 4.88 15.78
C ILE A 33 1.65 5.41 16.84
N GLY A 34 0.56 4.69 17.08
CA GLY A 34 -0.49 5.05 18.02
C GLY A 34 -1.53 6.01 17.42
N THR A 35 -2.77 5.87 17.87
CA THR A 35 -3.95 6.60 17.37
C THR A 35 -3.77 8.12 17.41
N ASP A 36 -3.19 8.64 18.48
CA ASP A 36 -3.07 10.09 18.71
C ASP A 36 -2.04 10.73 17.76
N ASN A 37 -0.98 9.97 17.41
CA ASN A 37 0.01 10.42 16.44
C ASN A 37 -0.51 10.26 15.00
N LEU A 38 -1.28 9.21 14.71
CA LEU A 38 -1.95 9.03 13.42
C LEU A 38 -2.92 10.19 13.11
N LEU A 39 -3.70 10.64 14.11
CA LEU A 39 -4.57 11.80 13.95
C LEU A 39 -3.78 13.09 13.68
N LYS A 40 -2.66 13.30 14.39
CA LYS A 40 -1.76 14.43 14.11
C LYS A 40 -1.19 14.37 12.68
N VAL A 41 -0.87 13.17 12.17
CA VAL A 41 -0.41 12.98 10.80
C VAL A 41 -1.53 13.30 9.80
N ALA A 42 -2.75 12.79 10.02
CA ALA A 42 -3.90 13.10 9.18
C ALA A 42 -4.20 14.60 9.13
N ASP A 43 -4.13 15.29 10.27
CA ASP A 43 -4.31 16.74 10.34
C ASP A 43 -3.20 17.52 9.65
N ARG A 44 -1.94 17.09 9.78
CA ARG A 44 -0.81 17.71 9.04
C ARG A 44 -0.98 17.52 7.53
N LEU A 45 -1.36 16.33 7.09
CA LEU A 45 -1.61 16.03 5.68
C LEU A 45 -2.75 16.89 5.13
N ARG A 46 -3.83 17.06 5.91
CA ARG A 46 -4.96 17.94 5.57
C ARG A 46 -4.54 19.41 5.49
N LYS A 47 -3.81 19.92 6.48
CA LYS A 47 -3.36 21.33 6.53
C LYS A 47 -2.34 21.66 5.44
N ARG A 48 -1.48 20.70 5.07
CA ARG A 48 -0.45 20.88 4.05
C ARG A 48 -0.89 20.44 2.65
N ARG A 49 -2.16 20.10 2.44
CA ARG A 49 -2.66 19.59 1.15
C ARG A 49 -2.26 20.46 -0.05
N PHE A 50 -2.31 21.78 0.11
CA PHE A 50 -1.84 22.71 -0.93
C PHE A 50 -0.33 22.60 -1.20
N LEU A 51 0.49 22.51 -0.16
CA LEU A 51 1.94 22.34 -0.27
C LEU A 51 2.30 21.03 -0.98
N PHE A 52 1.61 19.95 -0.64
CA PHE A 52 1.79 18.66 -1.30
C PHE A 52 1.31 18.68 -2.75
N PHE A 53 0.19 19.36 -3.05
CA PHE A 53 -0.26 19.57 -4.42
C PHE A 53 0.80 20.33 -5.26
N MET A 54 1.42 21.36 -4.70
CA MET A 54 2.52 22.09 -5.37
C MET A 54 3.74 21.20 -5.59
N CYS A 55 4.17 20.42 -4.57
CA CYS A 55 5.23 19.41 -4.74
C CYS A 55 4.86 18.39 -5.82
N PHE A 56 3.59 18.03 -5.91
CA PHE A 56 3.11 17.07 -6.89
C PHE A 56 3.24 17.61 -8.31
N ILE A 57 2.84 18.86 -8.55
CA ILE A 57 3.06 19.54 -9.84
C ILE A 57 4.54 19.57 -10.21
N ILE A 58 5.42 19.87 -9.25
CA ILE A 58 6.87 19.88 -9.48
C ILE A 58 7.36 18.47 -9.85
N LEU A 59 6.92 17.44 -9.12
CA LEU A 59 7.26 16.05 -9.42
C LEU A 59 6.80 15.64 -10.82
N ILE A 60 5.57 16.02 -11.22
CA ILE A 60 5.05 15.78 -12.56
C ILE A 60 5.97 16.42 -13.61
N ALA A 61 6.33 17.69 -13.44
CA ALA A 61 7.21 18.39 -14.37
C ALA A 61 8.58 17.71 -14.48
N LEU A 62 9.12 17.25 -13.35
CA LEU A 62 10.41 16.55 -13.28
C LEU A 62 10.36 15.20 -13.98
N VAL A 63 9.30 14.41 -13.76
CA VAL A 63 9.10 13.11 -14.41
C VAL A 63 8.87 13.26 -15.91
N LEU A 64 8.11 14.28 -16.35
CA LEU A 64 7.92 14.57 -17.78
C LEU A 64 9.22 15.01 -18.46
N LEU A 65 10.04 15.82 -17.77
CA LEU A 65 11.38 16.17 -18.24
C LEU A 65 12.24 14.93 -18.42
N ILE A 66 12.33 14.06 -17.40
CA ILE A 66 13.12 12.82 -17.45
C ILE A 66 12.62 11.92 -18.58
N SER A 67 11.30 11.70 -18.68
CA SER A 67 10.70 10.86 -19.73
C SER A 67 11.09 11.29 -21.14
N LYS A 68 11.15 12.60 -21.40
CA LYS A 68 11.60 13.16 -22.69
C LYS A 68 13.06 12.79 -23.02
N TYR A 69 13.92 12.65 -22.01
CA TYR A 69 15.35 12.37 -22.21
C TYR A 69 15.70 10.89 -22.12
N THR A 70 14.90 10.08 -21.40
CA THR A 70 15.30 8.70 -21.10
C THR A 70 14.56 7.63 -21.88
N GLU A 71 13.43 7.88 -22.56
CA GLU A 71 12.58 6.88 -23.26
C GLU A 71 12.10 5.67 -22.41
N ILE A 72 12.61 5.48 -21.19
CA ILE A 72 12.35 4.35 -20.28
C ILE A 72 10.87 4.28 -19.83
N PHE A 73 10.17 5.41 -19.78
CA PHE A 73 8.82 5.48 -19.25
C PHE A 73 7.82 6.01 -20.29
N HIS A 74 6.83 5.19 -20.62
CA HIS A 74 5.68 5.61 -21.39
C HIS A 74 4.90 6.71 -20.65
N LEU A 75 4.56 7.78 -21.35
CA LEU A 75 3.83 8.94 -20.83
C LEU A 75 2.51 8.55 -20.13
N SER A 76 1.84 7.51 -20.62
CA SER A 76 0.61 6.97 -20.01
C SER A 76 0.85 6.39 -18.62
N ALA A 77 1.94 5.63 -18.41
CA ALA A 77 2.28 5.05 -17.12
C ALA A 77 2.61 6.15 -16.10
N ILE A 78 3.29 7.20 -16.54
CA ILE A 78 3.60 8.39 -15.73
C ILE A 78 2.30 9.07 -15.29
N ILE A 79 1.38 9.34 -16.23
CA ILE A 79 0.09 9.98 -15.93
C ILE A 79 -0.73 9.13 -14.95
N ILE A 80 -0.79 7.81 -15.15
CA ILE A 80 -1.50 6.90 -14.24
C ILE A 80 -0.88 6.96 -12.84
N MET A 81 0.45 6.84 -12.73
CA MET A 81 1.16 6.91 -11.45
C MET A 81 0.91 8.23 -10.72
N ILE A 82 0.90 9.34 -11.46
CA ILE A 82 0.61 10.67 -10.96
C ILE A 82 -0.84 10.72 -10.43
N ILE A 83 -1.82 10.31 -11.22
CA ILE A 83 -3.22 10.34 -10.78
C ILE A 83 -3.40 9.44 -9.54
N SER A 84 -2.82 8.25 -9.54
CA SER A 84 -2.87 7.32 -8.40
C SER A 84 -2.29 7.92 -7.12
N LEU A 85 -1.11 8.53 -7.18
CA LEU A 85 -0.48 9.18 -6.03
C LEU A 85 -1.28 10.40 -5.55
N GLY A 86 -1.82 11.20 -6.46
CA GLY A 86 -2.67 12.35 -6.12
C GLY A 86 -3.96 11.93 -5.41
N VAL A 87 -4.63 10.89 -5.94
CA VAL A 87 -5.79 10.26 -5.30
C VAL A 87 -5.40 9.72 -3.92
N MET A 88 -4.33 8.94 -3.81
CA MET A 88 -3.88 8.41 -2.52
C MET A 88 -3.63 9.53 -1.50
N TYR A 89 -2.99 10.63 -1.91
CA TYR A 89 -2.71 11.75 -1.02
C TYR A 89 -3.99 12.46 -0.56
N ASP A 90 -4.96 12.65 -1.46
CA ASP A 90 -6.23 13.31 -1.15
C ASP A 90 -7.13 12.46 -0.24
N PHE A 91 -7.12 11.14 -0.42
CA PHE A 91 -7.91 10.21 0.39
C PHE A 91 -7.19 9.72 1.64
N ALA A 92 -5.86 9.84 1.74
CA ALA A 92 -5.06 9.37 2.88
C ALA A 92 -5.57 9.90 4.24
N PRO A 93 -5.88 11.20 4.43
CA PRO A 93 -6.41 11.69 5.70
C PRO A 93 -7.76 11.05 6.07
N ARG A 94 -8.64 10.83 5.09
CA ARG A 94 -9.93 10.15 5.31
C ARG A 94 -9.74 8.68 5.65
N ILE A 95 -8.85 8.00 4.95
CA ILE A 95 -8.53 6.58 5.20
C ILE A 95 -7.95 6.43 6.61
N ILE A 96 -6.97 7.25 6.99
CA ILE A 96 -6.39 7.24 8.34
C ILE A 96 -7.48 7.49 9.39
N ASN A 97 -8.35 8.48 9.19
CA ASN A 97 -9.44 8.76 10.13
C ASN A 97 -10.45 7.62 10.23
N ILE A 98 -10.78 6.94 9.13
CA ILE A 98 -11.65 5.75 9.13
C ILE A 98 -11.00 4.60 9.88
N ILE A 99 -9.70 4.38 9.71
CA ILE A 99 -9.00 3.31 10.40
C ILE A 99 -8.92 3.65 11.89
N VAL A 100 -8.50 4.86 12.26
CA VAL A 100 -8.44 5.26 13.67
C VAL A 100 -9.81 5.23 14.34
N SER A 101 -10.90 5.57 13.65
CA SER A 101 -12.24 5.54 14.24
C SER A 101 -12.81 4.12 14.39
N LYS A 102 -12.39 3.18 13.54
CA LYS A 102 -12.88 1.79 13.57
C LYS A 102 -12.04 0.87 14.44
N PHE A 103 -10.75 1.15 14.61
CA PHE A 103 -9.86 0.30 15.37
C PHE A 103 -9.69 0.81 16.80
N GLN A 104 -10.17 0.03 17.76
CA GLN A 104 -9.87 0.24 19.18
C GLN A 104 -8.37 -0.06 19.43
N LYS A 105 -7.74 0.63 20.39
CA LYS A 105 -6.35 0.37 20.80
C LYS A 105 -6.14 -1.14 21.02
N GLY A 106 -5.11 -1.70 20.40
CA GLY A 106 -4.76 -3.13 20.45
C GLY A 106 -5.40 -4.01 19.37
N THR A 107 -6.59 -3.66 18.85
CA THR A 107 -7.24 -4.48 17.80
C THR A 107 -6.54 -4.40 16.45
N ALA A 108 -5.93 -3.25 16.11
CA ALA A 108 -5.17 -3.14 14.86
C ALA A 108 -3.88 -3.96 14.94
N GLY A 109 -3.22 -3.99 16.11
CA GLY A 109 -2.08 -4.86 16.37
C GLY A 109 -2.40 -6.35 16.20
N ILE A 110 -3.50 -6.83 16.82
CA ILE A 110 -3.90 -8.25 16.73
C ILE A 110 -4.28 -8.62 15.29
N LEU A 111 -5.11 -7.80 14.62
CA LEU A 111 -5.49 -8.05 13.23
C LEU A 111 -4.28 -7.98 12.29
N GLY A 112 -3.37 -7.04 12.53
CA GLY A 112 -2.13 -6.91 11.80
C GLY A 112 -1.25 -8.15 11.92
N PHE A 113 -1.08 -8.66 13.15
CA PHE A 113 -0.33 -9.88 13.42
C PHE A 113 -0.94 -11.11 12.74
N VAL A 114 -2.27 -11.27 12.81
CA VAL A 114 -2.97 -12.39 12.18
C VAL A 114 -2.81 -12.36 10.66
N LEU A 115 -3.04 -11.20 10.03
CA LEU A 115 -2.88 -11.05 8.58
C LEU A 115 -1.44 -11.31 8.14
N PHE A 116 -0.47 -10.77 8.87
CA PHE A 116 0.94 -10.97 8.61
C PHE A 116 1.32 -12.46 8.67
N THR A 117 0.87 -13.14 9.73
CA THR A 117 1.16 -14.57 9.94
C THR A 117 0.52 -15.44 8.86
N ILE A 118 -0.73 -15.16 8.47
CA ILE A 118 -1.39 -15.90 7.38
C ILE A 118 -0.63 -15.67 6.05
N GLY A 119 -0.24 -14.44 5.76
CA GLY A 119 0.53 -14.11 4.56
C GLY A 119 1.85 -14.88 4.50
N PHE A 120 2.58 -14.88 5.61
CA PHE A 120 3.85 -15.61 5.77
C PHE A 120 3.67 -17.13 5.61
N ILE A 121 2.63 -17.71 6.21
CA ILE A 121 2.34 -19.15 6.09
C ILE A 121 2.00 -19.52 4.64
N LEU A 122 1.20 -18.71 3.93
CA LEU A 122 0.85 -18.98 2.53
C LEU A 122 2.07 -18.95 1.62
N GLN A 123 2.97 -17.98 1.81
CA GLN A 123 4.22 -17.93 1.06
C GLN A 123 5.16 -19.10 1.42
N GLY A 124 5.23 -19.46 2.70
CA GLY A 124 5.98 -20.64 3.17
C GLY A 124 5.45 -21.94 2.57
N TYR A 125 4.12 -22.08 2.48
CA TYR A 125 3.47 -23.22 1.84
C TYR A 125 3.84 -23.33 0.36
N VAL A 126 3.78 -22.23 -0.39
CA VAL A 126 4.17 -22.24 -1.82
C VAL A 126 5.65 -22.57 -1.96
N SER A 127 6.51 -21.98 -1.11
CA SER A 127 7.95 -22.22 -1.15
C SER A 127 8.28 -23.70 -0.92
N LEU A 128 7.69 -24.30 0.11
CA LEU A 128 7.85 -25.73 0.40
C LEU A 128 7.27 -26.61 -0.72
N SER A 129 6.08 -26.29 -1.22
CA SER A 129 5.42 -27.05 -2.29
C SER A 129 6.08 -26.91 -3.66
N SER A 130 7.01 -25.97 -3.82
CA SER A 130 7.81 -25.80 -5.03
C SER A 130 9.15 -26.53 -4.99
N LEU A 131 9.57 -26.97 -3.80
CA LEU A 131 10.81 -27.73 -3.57
C LEU A 131 10.59 -29.25 -3.68
N TYR A 132 9.36 -29.73 -3.53
CA TYR A 132 8.95 -31.13 -3.60
C TYR A 132 7.95 -31.36 -4.73
#